data_AF-A0A268UC35-F1
#
_entry.id   AF-A0A268UC35-F1
#
_cell.length_a   1.000
_cell.length_b   1.000
_cell.length_c   1.000
_cell.angle_alpha   90.00
_cell.angle_beta   90.00
_cell.angle_gamma   90.00
#
_symmetry.space_group_name_H-M   'P 1'
#
loop_
_entity.id
_entity.type
_entity.pdbx_description
1 polymer ?
#
loop_
_entity_poly.entity_id
_entity_poly.type
_entity_poly.pdbx_seq_one_letter_code
_entity_poly.pdbx_strand_id
1 'polypeptide(L)' 'MKFTQQDIARIIGVDTKTLRNWRRDKPELYRRVMLSFRYEEILLALKNQYEEFKKIGDNLH' A
#
# COMPACT_ATOMS: atom_id res chain seq x y z
N MET A 1 -2.65 -7.16 1.54
CA MET A 1 -2.58 -7.05 0.07
C MET A 1 -1.37 -6.19 -0.26
N LYS A 2 -0.62 -6.50 -1.32
CA LYS A 2 0.52 -5.71 -1.77
C LYS A 2 0.18 -5.06 -3.10
N PHE A 3 0.41 -3.76 -3.26
CA PHE A 3 0.09 -3.06 -4.50
C PHE A 3 1.20 -3.28 -5.54
N THR A 4 0.82 -3.63 -6.77
CA THR A 4 1.76 -3.65 -7.88
C THR A 4 2.01 -2.23 -8.41
N GLN A 5 3.07 -2.05 -9.20
CA GLN A 5 3.31 -0.77 -9.87
C GLN A 5 2.16 -0.38 -10.83
N GLN A 6 1.46 -1.37 -11.40
CA GLN A 6 0.28 -1.13 -12.23
C GLN A 6 -0.93 -0.69 -11.40
N ASP A 7 -1.14 -1.28 -10.23
CA ASP A 7 -2.23 -0.87 -9.33
C ASP A 7 -2.01 0.56 -8.86
N ILE A 8 -0.79 0.88 -8.41
CA ILE A 8 -0.44 2.23 -7.97
C ILE A 8 -0.66 3.24 -9.09
N ALA A 9 -0.18 2.94 -10.31
CA ALA A 9 -0.37 3.82 -11.46
C ALA A 9 -1.85 4.06 -11.78
N ARG A 10 -2.68 2.99 -11.76
CA ARG A 10 -4.12 3.09 -11.96
C ARG A 10 -4.80 3.91 -10.86
N ILE A 11 -4.43 3.71 -9.59
CA ILE A 11 -5.01 4.41 -8.44
C ILE A 11 -4.72 5.92 -8.51
N ILE A 12 -3.51 6.31 -8.87
CA ILE A 12 -3.13 7.74 -8.93
C ILE A 12 -3.41 8.38 -10.30
N GLY A 13 -4.02 7.64 -11.23
CA GLY A 13 -4.45 8.16 -12.54
C GLY A 13 -3.31 8.50 -13.49
N VAL A 14 -2.24 7.69 -13.51
CA VAL A 14 -1.11 7.86 -14.44
C VAL A 14 -0.77 6.56 -15.17
N ASP A 15 -0.07 6.67 -16.29
CA ASP A 15 0.50 5.49 -16.94
C ASP A 15 1.63 4.88 -16.10
N THR A 16 1.76 3.54 -16.16
CA THR A 16 2.86 2.80 -15.53
C THR A 16 4.22 3.31 -15.96
N LYS A 17 4.37 3.71 -17.23
CA LYS A 17 5.61 4.31 -17.76
C LYS A 17 5.92 5.64 -17.10
N THR A 18 4.91 6.48 -16.87
CA THR A 18 5.05 7.77 -16.18
C THR A 18 5.54 7.57 -14.75
N LEU A 19 4.90 6.65 -14.02
CA LEU A 19 5.32 6.28 -12.67
C LEU A 19 6.77 5.73 -12.66
N ARG A 20 7.14 4.91 -13.64
CA ARG A 20 8.52 4.39 -13.77
C ARG A 20 9.53 5.51 -14.02
N ASN A 21 9.20 6.47 -14.88
CA ASN A 21 10.08 7.60 -15.20
C ASN A 21 10.32 8.51 -13.99
N TRP A 22 9.35 8.64 -13.08
CA TRP A 22 9.53 9.44 -11.86
C TRP A 22 10.66 8.94 -10.98
N ARG A 23 11.00 7.64 -11.00
CA ARG A 23 12.16 7.12 -10.27
C ARG A 23 13.46 7.83 -10.64
N ARG A 24 13.59 8.27 -11.90
CA ARG A 24 14.74 9.02 -12.42
C ARG A 24 14.48 10.52 -12.39
N ASP A 25 13.35 10.96 -12.94
CA ASP A 25 13.10 12.37 -13.26
C ASP A 25 12.50 13.16 -12.09
N LYS A 26 11.88 12.46 -11.12
CA LYS A 26 11.22 13.04 -9.93
C LYS A 26 11.38 12.11 -8.71
N PRO A 27 12.61 11.81 -8.26
CA PRO A 27 12.87 10.74 -7.29
C PRO A 27 12.16 10.94 -5.95
N GLU A 28 12.05 12.18 -5.46
CA GLU A 28 11.32 12.46 -4.21
C GLU A 28 9.80 12.27 -4.35
N LEU A 29 9.22 12.61 -5.50
CA LEU A 29 7.80 12.35 -5.76
C LEU A 29 7.56 10.84 -5.79
N TYR A 30 8.37 10.09 -6.54
CA TYR A 30 8.31 8.64 -6.59
C TYR A 30 8.40 8.04 -5.18
N ARG A 31 9.38 8.47 -4.38
CA ARG A 31 9.58 7.99 -3.01
C ARG A 31 8.36 8.24 -2.13
N ARG A 32 7.78 9.44 -2.16
CA ARG A 32 6.60 9.79 -1.36
C ARG A 32 5.38 8.97 -1.77
N VAL A 33 5.15 8.79 -3.07
CA VAL A 33 4.06 7.96 -3.59
C VAL A 33 4.26 6.51 -3.16
N MET A 34 5.43 5.90 -3.38
CA MET A 34 5.65 4.50 -2.95
C MET A 34 5.49 4.33 -1.43
N LEU A 35 5.91 5.33 -0.65
CA LEU A 35 5.80 5.29 0.81
C LEU A 35 4.33 5.31 1.27
N SER A 36 3.44 6.09 0.64
CA SER A 36 2.02 6.12 1.02
C SER A 36 1.35 4.76 0.83
N PHE A 37 1.61 4.07 -0.28
CA PHE A 37 1.07 2.72 -0.51
C PHE A 37 1.62 1.71 0.50
N ARG A 38 2.91 1.80 0.86
CA ARG A 38 3.47 0.94 1.90
C ARG A 38 2.80 1.17 3.26
N TYR A 39 2.45 2.41 3.60
CA TYR A 39 1.67 2.69 4.81
C TYR A 39 0.30 2.02 4.77
N GLU A 40 -0.42 2.08 3.64
CA GLU A 40 -1.71 1.40 3.49
C GLU A 40 -1.60 -0.12 3.66
N GLU A 41 -0.56 -0.74 3.11
CA GLU A 41 -0.30 -2.17 3.27
C GLU A 41 -0.10 -2.56 4.75
N ILE A 42 0.68 -1.76 5.48
CA ILE A 42 0.94 -1.97 6.91
C ILE A 42 -0.34 -1.79 7.71
N LEU A 43 -1.11 -0.72 7.46
CA LEU A 43 -2.36 -0.47 8.16
C LEU A 43 -3.37 -1.60 7.95
N LEU A 44 -3.46 -2.14 6.74
CA LEU A 44 -4.33 -3.28 6.45
C LEU A 44 -3.87 -4.55 7.19
N ALA A 45 -2.56 -4.82 7.21
CA ALA A 45 -2.01 -5.96 7.94
C ALA A 45 -2.30 -5.86 9.45
N LEU A 46 -2.10 -4.69 10.05
CA LEU A 46 -2.40 -4.43 11.45
C LEU A 46 -3.89 -4.62 11.78
N LYS A 47 -4.78 -4.13 10.91
CA LYS A 47 -6.22 -4.34 11.06
C LYS A 47 -6.58 -5.82 11.02
N ASN A 48 -6.04 -6.57 10.06
CA ASN A 48 -6.32 -8.00 9.95
C ASN A 48 -5.83 -8.76 11.20
N GLN A 49 -4.63 -8.45 11.69
CA GLN A 49 -4.10 -9.04 12.92
C GLN A 49 -4.99 -8.71 14.14
N TYR A 50 -5.43 -7.46 14.26
CA TYR A 50 -6.34 -7.05 15.32
C TYR A 50 -7.66 -7.84 15.28
N GLU A 51 -8.27 -7.97 14.11
CA GLU A 51 -9.50 -8.75 13.95
C GLU A 51 -9.31 -10.24 14.24
N GLU A 52 -8.16 -10.82 13.88
CA GLU A 52 -7.82 -12.20 14.26
C GLU A 52 -7.71 -12.37 15.78
N PHE A 53 -7.03 -11.45 16.47
CA PHE A 53 -6.94 -11.48 17.93
C PHE A 53 -8.29 -11.32 18.61
N LYS A 54 -9.13 -10.42 18.09
CA LYS A 54 -10.49 -10.22 18.61
C LYS A 54 -11.33 -11.50 18.53
N LYS A 55 -11.30 -12.19 17.37
CA LYS A 55 -12.01 -13.47 17.20
C LYS A 55 -11.54 -14.54 18.18
N ILE A 56 -10.25 -14.59 18.52
CA ILE A 56 -9.74 -15.53 19.53
C ILE A 56 -10.35 -15.23 20.90
N GLY A 57 -10.41 -13.96 21.30
CA GLY A 57 -11.05 -13.54 22.55
C GLY A 57 -12.55 -13.85 22.58
N ASP A 58 -13.25 -13.58 21.49
CA ASP A 58 -14.69 -13.83 21.36
C ASP A 58 -15.03 -15.34 21.40
N ASN A 59 -14.13 -16.21 20.89
CA ASN A 59 -14.30 -17.67 20.93
C ASN A 59 -13.95 -18.32 22.28
N LEU A 60 -13.44 -17.54 23.25
CA LEU A 60 -13.12 -17.99 24.61
C LEU A 60 -14.27 -17.75 25.60
N HIS A 61 -15.38 -17.17 25.15
CA HIS A 61 -16.61 -16.91 25.90
C HIS A 61 -17.80 -17.65 25.27
#